data_AF-A0ABD0ZFC3-F1
#
_entry.id   AF-A0ABD0ZFC3-F1
#
_cell.length_a   1.000
_cell.length_b   1.000
_cell.length_c   1.000
_cell.angle_alpha   90.00
_cell.angle_beta   90.00
_cell.angle_gamma   90.00
#
_symmetry.space_group_name_H-M   'P 1'
#
loop_
_entity.id
_entity.type
_entity.pdbx_description
1 polymer ?
#
loop_
_entity_poly.entity_id
_entity_poly.type
_entity_poly.pdbx_seq_one_letter_code
_entity_poly.pdbx_strand_id
1 'polypeptide(L)'
;MRDDLGVYLKVLRSAMIELINKDYADFVNLSSNLIGLDKAINSIQTPLGQLREELLLVRQSIDDAMSDVSNQMGRRQELRERKRSLRSLMRAQTALKKLRILLSTGEDGCGGQCHLDSTVATLERAVAEYNQLQYNISKCQQYLSSKDHGVCIFHYISSYIAESISLGEKGKSGLTSSLAFYLMLGKLEEAERLYRQVVASAMNPIINEETLRSLPRGLPALYDKILLFADKDMKVLREITKDSERFPGIGNFNFFVRSFWPEVGNNLEVNLMSIYAAGDPDTFYQRYCETLRFVEELGKRCNNCDALNELNEHPNFISFMDKWNLPVYFQIRFQEIVKSLEVSFSNSEWESKSGSWKLVATETAWTSLMRCWESGVFLTPIAHKFWKLSLQIISRYCTWIGQVLNKVVFI
;
A
#
# COMPACT_ATOMS: atom_id res chain seq x y z
N MET A 1 -118.46 -9.10 -61.17
CA MET A 1 -118.63 -9.82 -59.87
C MET A 1 -118.03 -11.22 -59.86
N ARG A 2 -118.45 -12.17 -60.72
CA ARG A 2 -117.82 -13.51 -60.72
C ARG A 2 -116.41 -13.50 -61.31
N ASP A 3 -116.21 -12.67 -62.33
CA ASP A 3 -114.90 -12.47 -62.95
C ASP A 3 -113.91 -11.81 -61.98
N ASP A 4 -114.35 -10.88 -61.13
CA ASP A 4 -113.49 -10.19 -60.17
C ASP A 4 -112.91 -11.14 -59.09
N LEU A 5 -113.69 -12.14 -58.63
CA LEU A 5 -113.22 -13.14 -57.67
C LEU A 5 -112.25 -14.15 -58.30
N GLY A 6 -112.49 -14.53 -59.56
CA GLY A 6 -111.56 -15.37 -60.33
C GLY A 6 -110.23 -14.67 -60.56
N VAL A 7 -110.27 -13.36 -60.82
CA VAL A 7 -109.07 -12.50 -60.94
C VAL A 7 -108.33 -12.42 -59.62
N TYR A 8 -109.02 -12.18 -58.49
CA TYR A 8 -108.36 -12.03 -57.19
C TYR A 8 -107.68 -13.32 -56.69
N LEU A 9 -108.32 -14.49 -56.89
CA LEU A 9 -107.72 -15.79 -56.53
C LEU A 9 -106.52 -16.13 -57.41
N LYS A 10 -106.55 -15.71 -58.68
CA LYS A 10 -105.42 -15.85 -59.61
C LYS A 10 -104.26 -14.93 -59.21
N VAL A 11 -104.55 -13.70 -58.76
CA VAL A 11 -103.56 -12.75 -58.22
C VAL A 11 -102.92 -13.30 -56.94
N LEU A 12 -103.70 -13.85 -56.00
CA LEU A 12 -103.15 -14.42 -54.76
C LEU A 12 -102.28 -15.65 -55.01
N ARG A 13 -102.67 -16.54 -55.94
CA ARG A 13 -101.81 -17.66 -56.35
C ARG A 13 -100.56 -17.19 -57.08
N SER A 14 -100.66 -16.19 -57.96
CA SER A 14 -99.47 -15.60 -58.61
C SER A 14 -98.55 -14.97 -57.58
N ALA A 15 -99.08 -14.19 -56.64
CA ALA A 15 -98.30 -13.57 -55.57
C ALA A 15 -97.62 -14.60 -54.67
N MET A 16 -98.31 -15.70 -54.29
CA MET A 16 -97.69 -16.77 -53.48
C MET A 16 -96.59 -17.50 -54.25
N ILE A 17 -96.82 -17.82 -55.53
CA ILE A 17 -95.82 -18.45 -56.39
C ILE A 17 -94.63 -17.51 -56.62
N GLU A 18 -94.87 -16.21 -56.79
CA GLU A 18 -93.83 -15.19 -56.90
C GLU A 18 -93.03 -15.06 -55.61
N LEU A 19 -93.66 -15.13 -54.44
CA LEU A 19 -92.98 -15.05 -53.14
C LEU A 19 -92.12 -16.28 -52.89
N ILE A 20 -92.64 -17.49 -53.17
CA ILE A 20 -91.87 -18.74 -53.09
C ILE A 20 -90.72 -18.75 -54.10
N ASN A 21 -90.95 -18.31 -55.34
CA ASN A 21 -89.90 -18.25 -56.35
C ASN A 21 -88.83 -17.21 -56.01
N LYS A 22 -89.21 -16.09 -55.39
CA LYS A 22 -88.27 -15.07 -54.91
C LYS A 22 -87.42 -15.62 -53.78
N ASP A 23 -88.03 -16.22 -52.76
CA ASP A 23 -87.30 -16.78 -51.61
C ASP A 23 -86.43 -17.99 -52.04
N TYR A 24 -86.90 -18.78 -53.01
CA TYR A 24 -86.11 -19.85 -53.63
C TYR A 24 -84.93 -19.30 -54.42
N ALA A 25 -85.12 -18.23 -55.20
CA ALA A 25 -84.04 -17.57 -55.92
C ALA A 25 -83.00 -16.99 -54.95
N ASP A 26 -83.44 -16.39 -53.84
CA ASP A 26 -82.55 -15.84 -52.80
C ASP A 26 -81.76 -16.96 -52.09
N PHE A 27 -82.40 -18.08 -51.75
CA PHE A 27 -81.72 -19.24 -51.15
C PHE A 27 -80.76 -19.93 -52.12
N VAL A 28 -81.13 -20.07 -53.40
CA VAL A 28 -80.27 -20.59 -54.46
C VAL A 28 -79.09 -19.67 -54.71
N ASN A 29 -79.29 -18.35 -54.71
CA ASN A 29 -78.20 -17.38 -54.83
C ASN A 29 -77.26 -17.43 -53.62
N LEU A 30 -77.79 -17.51 -52.39
CA LEU A 30 -76.96 -17.60 -51.18
C LEU A 30 -76.15 -18.89 -51.15
N SER A 31 -76.78 -20.03 -51.46
CA SER A 31 -76.11 -21.33 -51.53
C SER A 31 -75.09 -21.40 -52.67
N SER A 32 -75.39 -20.83 -53.83
CA SER A 32 -74.45 -20.71 -54.96
C SER A 32 -73.24 -19.85 -54.60
N ASN A 33 -73.45 -18.73 -53.91
CA ASN A 33 -72.37 -17.85 -53.45
C ASN A 33 -71.51 -18.49 -52.35
N LEU A 34 -72.10 -19.27 -51.44
CA LEU A 34 -71.37 -20.03 -50.41
C LEU A 34 -70.47 -21.11 -51.02
N ILE A 35 -70.95 -21.83 -52.05
CA ILE A 35 -70.16 -22.82 -52.79
C ILE A 35 -68.97 -22.17 -53.52
N GLY A 36 -69.07 -20.89 -53.89
CA GLY A 36 -67.98 -20.10 -54.45
C GLY A 36 -67.00 -19.54 -53.42
N LEU A 37 -67.46 -19.33 -52.17
CA LEU A 37 -66.65 -18.74 -51.09
C LEU A 37 -65.46 -19.64 -50.73
N ASP A 38 -65.65 -20.96 -50.67
CA ASP A 38 -64.56 -21.91 -50.43
C ASP A 38 -63.48 -21.82 -51.51
N LYS A 39 -63.86 -21.61 -52.78
CA LYS A 39 -62.89 -21.39 -53.86
C LYS A 39 -62.16 -20.06 -53.70
N ALA A 40 -62.86 -18.99 -53.31
CA ALA A 40 -62.25 -17.68 -53.05
C ALA A 40 -61.28 -17.72 -51.85
N ILE A 41 -61.68 -18.37 -50.75
CA ILE A 41 -60.84 -18.58 -49.56
C ILE A 41 -59.60 -19.40 -49.93
N ASN A 42 -59.76 -20.52 -50.66
CA ASN A 42 -58.63 -21.30 -51.13
C ASN A 42 -57.72 -20.49 -52.08
N SER A 43 -58.30 -19.65 -52.95
CA SER A 43 -57.54 -18.79 -53.87
C SER A 43 -56.72 -17.71 -53.16
N ILE A 44 -57.06 -17.35 -51.92
CA ILE A 44 -56.32 -16.39 -51.08
C ILE A 44 -55.37 -17.11 -50.12
N GLN A 45 -55.77 -18.29 -49.62
CA GLN A 45 -54.98 -19.09 -48.69
C GLN A 45 -53.67 -19.59 -49.32
N THR A 46 -53.71 -20.02 -50.58
CA THR A 46 -52.50 -20.46 -51.30
C THR A 46 -51.45 -19.33 -51.46
N PRO A 47 -51.78 -18.14 -52.01
CA PRO A 47 -50.81 -17.06 -52.13
C PRO A 47 -50.37 -16.47 -50.78
N LEU A 48 -51.22 -16.47 -49.74
CA LEU A 48 -50.79 -16.11 -48.38
C LEU A 48 -49.80 -17.13 -47.80
N GLY A 49 -50.01 -18.42 -48.06
CA GLY A 49 -49.09 -19.49 -47.69
C GLY A 49 -47.73 -19.31 -48.39
N GLN A 50 -47.74 -19.03 -49.69
CA GLN A 50 -46.54 -18.73 -50.48
C GLN A 50 -45.83 -17.47 -49.97
N LEU A 51 -46.55 -16.37 -49.73
CA LEU A 51 -45.98 -15.15 -49.17
C LEU A 51 -45.33 -15.40 -47.81
N ARG A 52 -45.95 -16.22 -46.96
CA ARG A 52 -45.38 -16.61 -45.66
C ARG A 52 -44.08 -17.39 -45.84
N GLU A 53 -44.04 -18.34 -46.77
CA GLU A 53 -42.81 -19.09 -47.10
C GLU A 53 -41.72 -18.17 -47.64
N GLU A 54 -42.05 -17.28 -48.58
CA GLU A 54 -41.12 -16.26 -49.10
C GLU A 54 -40.61 -15.34 -47.98
N LEU A 55 -41.47 -14.87 -47.08
CA LEU A 55 -41.06 -14.07 -45.92
C LEU A 55 -40.15 -14.84 -44.95
N LEU A 56 -40.39 -16.13 -44.75
CA LEU A 56 -39.51 -16.97 -43.94
C LEU A 56 -38.14 -17.15 -44.61
N LEU A 57 -38.11 -17.35 -45.92
CA LEU A 57 -36.86 -17.44 -46.70
C LEU A 57 -36.08 -16.12 -46.66
N VAL A 58 -36.77 -14.99 -46.82
CA VAL A 58 -36.15 -13.66 -46.70
C VAL A 58 -35.62 -13.43 -45.30
N ARG A 59 -36.39 -13.77 -44.26
CA ARG A 59 -35.92 -13.67 -42.87
C ARG A 59 -34.69 -14.53 -42.62
N GLN A 60 -34.70 -15.79 -43.06
CA GLN A 60 -33.55 -16.67 -42.94
C GLN A 60 -32.32 -16.10 -43.66
N SER A 61 -32.51 -15.59 -44.88
CA SER A 61 -31.43 -14.94 -45.64
C SER A 61 -30.86 -13.70 -44.93
N ILE A 62 -31.70 -12.92 -44.26
CA ILE A 62 -31.28 -11.78 -43.45
C ILE A 62 -30.52 -12.23 -42.20
N ASP A 63 -31.00 -13.27 -41.50
CA ASP A 63 -30.34 -13.84 -40.32
C ASP A 63 -28.96 -14.43 -40.67
N ASP A 64 -28.86 -15.14 -41.80
CA ASP A 64 -27.60 -15.66 -42.33
C ASP A 64 -26.63 -14.52 -42.68
N ALA A 65 -27.12 -13.48 -43.37
CA ALA A 65 -26.31 -12.29 -43.67
C ALA A 65 -25.86 -11.54 -42.40
N MET A 66 -26.71 -11.45 -41.37
CA MET A 66 -26.36 -10.84 -40.08
C MET A 66 -25.28 -11.65 -39.35
N SER A 67 -25.38 -12.97 -39.37
CA SER A 67 -24.38 -13.89 -38.82
C SER A 67 -23.03 -13.73 -39.54
N ASP A 68 -23.03 -13.69 -40.87
CA ASP A 68 -21.84 -13.50 -41.69
C ASP A 68 -21.18 -12.14 -41.40
N VAL A 69 -21.96 -11.06 -41.36
CA VAL A 69 -21.45 -9.72 -41.02
C VAL A 69 -20.84 -9.71 -39.62
N SER A 70 -21.49 -10.34 -38.65
CA SER A 70 -20.99 -10.43 -37.27
C SER A 70 -19.66 -11.19 -37.19
N ASN A 71 -19.56 -12.33 -37.89
CA ASN A 71 -18.32 -13.11 -37.99
C ASN A 71 -17.19 -12.32 -38.67
N GLN A 72 -17.50 -11.58 -39.74
CA GLN A 72 -16.54 -10.73 -40.43
C GLN A 72 -16.10 -9.54 -39.56
N MET A 73 -17.00 -8.95 -38.77
CA MET A 73 -16.65 -7.92 -37.79
C MET A 73 -15.71 -8.47 -36.71
N GLY A 74 -15.98 -9.67 -36.19
CA GLY A 74 -15.09 -10.36 -35.24
C GLY A 74 -13.69 -10.60 -35.83
N ARG A 75 -13.60 -11.18 -37.03
CA ARG A 75 -12.31 -11.36 -37.74
C ARG A 75 -11.60 -10.03 -38.00
N ARG A 76 -12.32 -8.97 -38.35
CA ARG A 76 -11.74 -7.62 -38.53
C ARG A 76 -11.21 -7.05 -37.23
N GLN A 77 -11.88 -7.26 -36.11
CA GLN A 77 -11.39 -6.82 -34.80
C GLN A 77 -10.10 -7.55 -34.42
N GLU A 78 -10.06 -8.87 -34.56
CA GLU A 78 -8.86 -9.67 -34.29
C GLU A 78 -7.68 -9.25 -35.18
N LEU A 79 -7.91 -9.06 -36.48
CA LEU A 79 -6.90 -8.54 -37.41
C LEU A 79 -6.41 -7.14 -37.01
N ARG A 80 -7.29 -6.26 -36.53
CA ARG A 80 -6.91 -4.91 -36.04
C ARG A 80 -6.08 -4.99 -34.77
N GLU A 81 -6.34 -5.93 -33.89
CA GLU A 81 -5.56 -6.16 -32.67
C GLU A 81 -4.18 -6.71 -33.00
N ARG A 82 -4.10 -7.75 -33.84
CA ARG A 82 -2.82 -8.30 -34.36
C ARG A 82 -2.01 -7.24 -35.11
N LYS A 83 -2.65 -6.39 -35.92
CA LYS A 83 -1.95 -5.29 -36.62
C LYS A 83 -1.44 -4.22 -35.64
N ARG A 84 -2.19 -3.92 -34.57
CA ARG A 84 -1.78 -2.99 -33.51
C ARG A 84 -0.58 -3.56 -32.73
N SER A 85 -0.60 -4.84 -32.38
CA SER A 85 0.52 -5.48 -31.69
C SER A 85 1.77 -5.52 -32.58
N LEU A 86 1.68 -5.92 -33.84
CA LEU A 86 2.82 -5.91 -34.77
C LEU A 86 3.45 -4.51 -34.92
N ARG A 87 2.63 -3.46 -35.06
CA ARG A 87 3.12 -2.08 -35.12
C ARG A 87 3.82 -1.66 -33.82
N SER A 88 3.29 -2.08 -32.69
CA SER A 88 3.87 -1.81 -31.38
C SER A 88 5.19 -2.57 -31.17
N LEU A 89 5.28 -3.81 -31.67
CA LEU A 89 6.52 -4.61 -31.67
C LEU A 89 7.61 -3.94 -32.53
N MET A 90 7.26 -3.48 -33.74
CA MET A 90 8.19 -2.76 -34.60
C MET A 90 8.70 -1.48 -33.91
N ARG A 91 7.82 -0.72 -33.27
CA ARG A 91 8.19 0.47 -32.47
C ARG A 91 9.09 0.10 -31.28
N ALA A 92 8.79 -0.97 -30.58
CA ALA A 92 9.62 -1.47 -29.48
C ALA A 92 11.02 -1.85 -29.96
N GLN A 93 11.14 -2.53 -31.11
CA GLN A 93 12.44 -2.89 -31.68
C GLN A 93 13.23 -1.65 -32.13
N THR A 94 12.58 -0.64 -32.72
CA THR A 94 13.22 0.63 -33.07
C THR A 94 13.67 1.39 -31.83
N ALA A 95 12.82 1.47 -30.80
CA ALA A 95 13.16 2.09 -29.52
C ALA A 95 14.35 1.38 -28.89
N LEU A 96 14.38 0.04 -28.85
CA LEU A 96 15.51 -0.75 -28.37
C LEU A 96 16.82 -0.45 -29.11
N LYS A 97 16.78 -0.36 -30.44
CA LYS A 97 17.96 -0.01 -31.25
C LYS A 97 18.47 1.38 -30.90
N LYS A 98 17.56 2.37 -30.82
CA LYS A 98 17.91 3.74 -30.40
C LYS A 98 18.52 3.76 -29.01
N LEU A 99 17.91 3.03 -28.08
CA LEU A 99 18.34 2.96 -26.69
C LEU A 99 19.75 2.37 -26.60
N ARG A 100 20.02 1.28 -27.33
CA ARG A 100 21.36 0.70 -27.41
C ARG A 100 22.39 1.69 -27.97
N ILE A 101 22.03 2.45 -29.01
CA ILE A 101 22.91 3.48 -29.59
C ILE A 101 23.20 4.58 -28.56
N LEU A 102 22.16 5.14 -27.93
CA LEU A 102 22.28 6.20 -26.92
C LEU A 102 23.15 5.78 -25.74
N LEU A 103 23.04 4.53 -25.29
CA LEU A 103 23.87 4.00 -24.20
C LEU A 103 25.30 3.71 -24.64
N SER A 104 25.52 3.24 -25.87
CA SER A 104 26.89 2.98 -26.38
C SER A 104 27.71 4.25 -26.63
N THR A 105 27.06 5.37 -26.96
CA THR A 105 27.75 6.66 -27.16
C THR A 105 28.20 7.30 -25.85
N GLY A 106 27.71 6.80 -24.69
CA GLY A 106 28.14 7.26 -23.37
C GLY A 106 29.46 6.65 -22.88
N GLU A 107 30.06 5.68 -23.60
CA GLU A 107 31.29 4.98 -23.19
C GLU A 107 32.60 5.68 -23.66
N ASP A 108 32.53 6.59 -24.64
CA ASP A 108 33.72 7.28 -25.17
C ASP A 108 34.07 8.52 -24.33
N GLY A 109 35.03 8.33 -23.40
CA GLY A 109 35.41 9.30 -22.38
C GLY A 109 36.13 10.57 -22.88
N CYS A 110 35.78 11.70 -22.29
CA CYS A 110 36.65 12.87 -22.10
C CYS A 110 36.20 13.67 -20.87
N GLY A 111 37.09 13.78 -19.88
CA GLY A 111 36.81 14.39 -18.58
C GLY A 111 36.74 15.92 -18.64
N GLY A 112 35.54 16.47 -18.42
CA GLY A 112 35.30 17.91 -18.27
C GLY A 112 33.88 18.19 -17.77
N GLN A 113 33.66 19.37 -17.17
CA GLN A 113 32.36 19.83 -16.63
C GLN A 113 31.24 19.82 -17.69
N CYS A 114 31.59 20.01 -18.97
CA CYS A 114 30.72 19.90 -20.14
C CYS A 114 30.16 18.49 -20.40
N HIS A 115 30.76 17.44 -19.81
CA HIS A 115 30.29 16.06 -19.93
C HIS A 115 29.05 15.81 -19.07
N LEU A 116 28.92 16.44 -17.89
CA LEU A 116 27.82 16.17 -16.97
C LEU A 116 26.45 16.60 -17.53
N ASP A 117 26.40 17.74 -18.20
CA ASP A 117 25.17 18.20 -18.87
C ASP A 117 24.83 17.34 -20.10
N SER A 118 25.86 16.84 -20.80
CA SER A 118 25.69 15.91 -21.92
C SER A 118 25.19 14.53 -21.47
N THR A 119 25.70 14.02 -20.34
CA THR A 119 25.24 12.74 -19.78
C THR A 119 23.83 12.84 -19.22
N VAL A 120 23.47 13.93 -18.53
CA VAL A 120 22.08 14.19 -18.09
C VAL A 120 21.14 14.20 -19.29
N ALA A 121 21.45 14.95 -20.35
CA ALA A 121 20.61 15.00 -21.54
C ALA A 121 20.52 13.65 -22.26
N THR A 122 21.58 12.85 -22.24
CA THR A 122 21.58 11.50 -22.83
C THR A 122 20.75 10.52 -22.00
N LEU A 123 20.84 10.60 -20.68
CA LEU A 123 20.04 9.79 -19.75
C LEU A 123 18.55 10.18 -19.78
N GLU A 124 18.22 11.46 -19.85
CA GLU A 124 16.83 11.93 -20.05
C GLU A 124 16.20 11.31 -21.30
N ARG A 125 16.92 11.38 -22.43
CA ARG A 125 16.47 10.76 -23.69
C ARG A 125 16.36 9.25 -23.56
N ALA A 126 17.30 8.60 -22.89
CA ALA A 126 17.28 7.14 -22.68
C ALA A 126 16.09 6.71 -21.79
N VAL A 127 15.78 7.46 -20.73
CA VAL A 127 14.62 7.23 -19.85
C VAL A 127 13.31 7.42 -20.61
N ALA A 128 13.20 8.47 -21.43
CA ALA A 128 12.02 8.70 -22.27
C ALA A 128 11.81 7.57 -23.30
N GLU A 129 12.87 7.15 -24.01
CA GLU A 129 12.80 6.02 -24.95
C GLU A 129 12.52 4.69 -24.23
N TYR A 130 12.98 4.51 -22.99
CA TYR A 130 12.63 3.34 -22.17
C TYR A 130 11.15 3.32 -21.77
N ASN A 131 10.60 4.44 -21.34
CA ASN A 131 9.17 4.53 -21.01
C ASN A 131 8.31 4.27 -22.24
N GLN A 132 8.72 4.80 -23.40
CA GLN A 132 8.09 4.48 -24.67
C GLN A 132 8.22 3.00 -25.02
N LEU A 133 9.36 2.38 -24.75
CA LEU A 133 9.57 0.95 -24.94
C LEU A 133 8.64 0.13 -24.03
N GLN A 134 8.56 0.44 -22.72
CA GLN A 134 7.66 -0.23 -21.77
C GLN A 134 6.19 -0.14 -22.20
N TYR A 135 5.75 1.03 -22.65
CA TYR A 135 4.40 1.22 -23.18
C TYR A 135 4.12 0.38 -24.44
N ASN A 136 5.11 0.21 -25.32
CA ASN A 136 4.94 -0.62 -26.51
C ASN A 136 5.03 -2.12 -26.20
N ILE A 137 5.85 -2.51 -25.22
CA ILE A 137 5.97 -3.89 -24.74
C ILE A 137 4.67 -4.33 -24.05
N SER A 138 4.04 -3.50 -23.23
CA SER A 138 2.77 -3.84 -22.56
C SER A 138 1.65 -4.20 -23.56
N LYS A 139 1.67 -3.59 -24.75
CA LYS A 139 0.75 -3.90 -25.86
C LYS A 139 1.13 -5.13 -26.69
N CYS A 140 2.30 -5.74 -26.43
CA CYS A 140 2.88 -6.84 -27.20
C CYS A 140 3.29 -8.05 -26.34
N GLN A 141 2.91 -8.10 -25.07
CA GLN A 141 3.39 -9.11 -24.11
C GLN A 141 3.20 -10.56 -24.58
N GLN A 142 2.15 -10.84 -25.37
CA GLN A 142 1.89 -12.18 -25.93
C GLN A 142 2.93 -12.68 -26.95
N TYR A 143 3.77 -11.79 -27.50
CA TYR A 143 4.70 -12.10 -28.60
C TYR A 143 6.18 -11.87 -28.24
N LEU A 144 6.50 -11.42 -27.03
CA LEU A 144 7.86 -11.10 -26.59
C LEU A 144 8.35 -12.14 -25.57
N SER A 145 9.46 -12.80 -25.90
CA SER A 145 10.05 -13.87 -25.07
C SER A 145 11.09 -13.38 -24.05
N SER A 146 11.61 -12.15 -24.19
CA SER A 146 12.68 -11.62 -23.33
C SER A 146 12.23 -10.42 -22.48
N LYS A 147 12.46 -10.52 -21.16
CA LYS A 147 12.13 -9.49 -20.17
C LYS A 147 13.28 -8.51 -19.90
N ASP A 148 14.48 -8.76 -20.40
CA ASP A 148 15.70 -8.08 -19.94
C ASP A 148 16.16 -6.90 -20.82
N HIS A 149 15.21 -6.07 -21.23
CA HIS A 149 15.46 -4.97 -22.15
C HIS A 149 15.88 -3.64 -21.47
N GLY A 150 15.98 -3.61 -20.14
CA GLY A 150 16.22 -2.39 -19.35
C GLY A 150 17.45 -2.40 -18.45
N VAL A 151 18.13 -3.54 -18.30
CA VAL A 151 19.20 -3.72 -17.29
C VAL A 151 20.32 -2.69 -17.46
N CYS A 152 20.72 -2.40 -18.70
CA CYS A 152 21.79 -1.46 -18.98
C CYS A 152 21.44 -0.03 -18.51
N ILE A 153 20.22 0.46 -18.75
CA ILE A 153 19.81 1.81 -18.32
C ILE A 153 19.88 1.92 -16.80
N PHE A 154 19.38 0.91 -16.09
CA PHE A 154 19.42 0.91 -14.64
C PHE A 154 20.86 0.91 -14.13
N HIS A 155 21.78 0.19 -14.77
CA HIS A 155 23.19 0.23 -14.42
C HIS A 155 23.77 1.65 -14.58
N TYR A 156 23.51 2.32 -15.71
CA TYR A 156 23.97 3.69 -15.97
C TYR A 156 23.37 4.74 -15.02
N ILE A 157 22.07 4.65 -14.71
CA ILE A 157 21.44 5.56 -13.73
C ILE A 157 21.99 5.27 -12.31
N SER A 158 22.22 4.00 -11.99
CA SER A 158 22.77 3.60 -10.68
C SER A 158 24.23 4.03 -10.50
N SER A 159 25.06 3.99 -11.55
CA SER A 159 26.42 4.53 -11.49
C SER A 159 26.39 6.05 -11.40
N TYR A 160 25.50 6.72 -12.14
CA TYR A 160 25.37 8.18 -12.12
C TYR A 160 24.89 8.73 -10.76
N ILE A 161 23.93 8.05 -10.11
CA ILE A 161 23.50 8.46 -8.76
C ILE A 161 24.62 8.21 -7.74
N ALA A 162 25.37 7.12 -7.84
CA ALA A 162 26.51 6.83 -6.96
C ALA A 162 27.63 7.87 -7.12
N GLU A 163 27.95 8.25 -8.37
CA GLU A 163 28.90 9.33 -8.66
C GLU A 163 28.42 10.66 -8.07
N SER A 164 27.14 11.01 -8.29
CA SER A 164 26.53 12.24 -7.77
C SER A 164 26.51 12.30 -6.24
N ILE A 165 26.31 11.16 -5.57
CA ILE A 165 26.38 11.06 -4.10
C ILE A 165 27.81 11.29 -3.62
N SER A 166 28.82 10.73 -4.28
CA SER A 166 30.22 10.90 -3.88
C SER A 166 30.73 12.34 -4.02
N LEU A 167 30.11 13.13 -4.92
CA LEU A 167 30.42 14.55 -5.14
C LEU A 167 29.76 15.50 -4.12
N GLY A 168 28.86 15.01 -3.25
CA GLY A 168 28.22 15.80 -2.18
C GLY A 168 27.48 17.03 -2.71
N GLU A 169 27.76 18.21 -2.15
CA GLU A 169 27.10 19.48 -2.55
C GLU A 169 27.34 19.84 -4.02
N LYS A 170 28.51 19.48 -4.59
CA LYS A 170 28.81 19.71 -6.01
C LYS A 170 27.98 18.83 -6.95
N GLY A 171 27.46 17.71 -6.44
CA GLY A 171 26.62 16.76 -7.18
C GLY A 171 25.12 17.02 -7.08
N LYS A 172 24.67 18.11 -6.44
CA LYS A 172 23.23 18.38 -6.19
C LYS A 172 22.38 18.36 -7.45
N SER A 173 22.87 18.92 -8.57
CA SER A 173 22.16 18.91 -9.86
C SER A 173 22.04 17.51 -10.46
N GLY A 174 23.12 16.73 -10.42
CA GLY A 174 23.15 15.34 -10.90
C GLY A 174 22.27 14.42 -10.07
N LEU A 175 22.25 14.61 -8.74
CA LEU A 175 21.39 13.88 -7.83
C LEU A 175 19.91 14.20 -8.08
N THR A 176 19.56 15.47 -8.27
CA THR A 176 18.18 15.87 -8.61
C THR A 176 17.72 15.23 -9.92
N SER A 177 18.58 15.26 -10.95
CA SER A 177 18.30 14.64 -12.24
C SER A 177 18.14 13.12 -12.14
N SER A 178 19.01 12.47 -11.35
CA SER A 178 18.94 11.03 -11.07
C SER A 178 17.62 10.64 -10.41
N LEU A 179 17.19 11.39 -9.39
CA LEU A 179 15.91 11.16 -8.72
C LEU A 179 14.72 11.37 -9.65
N ALA A 180 14.78 12.39 -10.51
CA ALA A 180 13.79 12.59 -11.55
C ALA A 180 13.73 11.40 -12.53
N PHE A 181 14.88 10.80 -12.87
CA PHE A 181 14.91 9.58 -13.70
C PHE A 181 14.25 8.39 -13.00
N TYR A 182 14.55 8.16 -11.72
CA TYR A 182 13.89 7.10 -10.94
C TYR A 182 12.37 7.33 -10.80
N LEU A 183 11.95 8.58 -10.64
CA LEU A 183 10.53 8.95 -10.62
C LEU A 183 9.86 8.67 -11.97
N MET A 184 10.47 9.09 -13.08
CA MET A 184 9.97 8.83 -14.43
C MET A 184 9.90 7.34 -14.76
N LEU A 185 10.79 6.52 -14.19
CA LEU A 185 10.80 5.07 -14.35
C LEU A 185 9.84 4.36 -13.38
N GLY A 186 9.20 5.08 -12.46
CA GLY A 186 8.32 4.51 -11.43
C GLY A 186 9.05 3.61 -10.43
N LYS A 187 10.37 3.79 -10.26
CA LYS A 187 11.22 2.93 -9.41
C LYS A 187 11.76 3.70 -8.20
N LEU A 188 10.86 4.14 -7.33
CA LEU A 188 11.22 4.89 -6.12
C LEU A 188 12.07 4.06 -5.16
N GLU A 189 11.65 2.81 -4.91
CA GLU A 189 12.29 1.88 -3.98
C GLU A 189 13.74 1.56 -4.37
N GLU A 190 14.05 1.54 -5.68
CA GLU A 190 15.40 1.24 -6.17
C GLU A 190 16.39 2.36 -5.84
N ALA A 191 15.97 3.62 -5.96
CA ALA A 191 16.80 4.76 -5.56
C ALA A 191 17.06 4.74 -4.05
N GLU A 192 16.02 4.46 -3.26
CA GLU A 192 16.11 4.32 -1.81
C GLU A 192 17.02 3.16 -1.40
N ARG A 193 16.97 2.04 -2.13
CA ARG A 193 17.85 0.88 -1.91
C ARG A 193 19.31 1.17 -2.25
N LEU A 194 19.59 1.95 -3.29
CA LEU A 194 20.97 2.35 -3.61
C LEU A 194 21.55 3.25 -2.53
N TYR A 195 20.77 4.23 -2.07
CA TYR A 195 21.22 5.09 -0.96
C TYR A 195 21.41 4.30 0.34
N ARG A 196 20.60 3.25 0.56
CA ARG A 196 20.75 2.34 1.69
C ARG A 196 22.14 1.69 1.75
N GLN A 197 22.76 1.36 0.61
CA GLN A 197 24.13 0.81 0.58
C GLN A 197 25.17 1.84 1.03
N VAL A 198 24.97 3.12 0.70
CA VAL A 198 25.84 4.22 1.15
C VAL A 198 25.72 4.38 2.67
N VAL A 199 24.50 4.34 3.20
CA VAL A 199 24.26 4.37 4.65
C VAL A 199 24.89 3.15 5.33
N ALA A 200 24.73 1.95 4.78
CA ALA A 200 25.34 0.74 5.34
C ALA A 200 26.87 0.86 5.43
N SER A 201 27.51 1.34 4.35
CA SER A 201 28.96 1.57 4.33
C SER A 201 29.42 2.58 5.38
N ALA A 202 28.60 3.60 5.67
CA ALA A 202 28.92 4.61 6.68
C ALA A 202 28.61 4.12 8.12
N MET A 203 27.54 3.36 8.32
CA MET A 203 27.07 2.95 9.64
C MET A 203 27.78 1.72 10.20
N ASN A 204 28.19 0.76 9.36
CA ASN A 204 28.92 -0.43 9.79
C ASN A 204 30.19 -0.14 10.62
N PRO A 205 31.06 0.82 10.25
CA PRO A 205 32.22 1.16 11.08
C PRO A 205 31.86 1.97 12.33
N ILE A 206 30.71 2.65 12.35
CA ILE A 206 30.28 3.50 13.47
C ILE A 206 29.57 2.67 14.55
N ILE A 207 28.73 1.71 14.16
CA ILE A 207 27.85 0.97 15.06
C ILE A 207 28.46 -0.41 15.35
N ASN A 208 29.36 -0.46 16.34
CA ASN A 208 29.94 -1.71 16.84
C ASN A 208 30.24 -1.61 18.35
N GLU A 209 30.51 -2.74 19.01
CA GLU A 209 30.80 -2.72 20.45
C GLU A 209 32.13 -2.01 20.79
N GLU A 210 33.11 -2.02 19.89
CA GLU A 210 34.43 -1.41 20.11
C GLU A 210 34.36 0.12 20.16
N THR A 211 33.56 0.73 19.27
CA THR A 211 33.28 2.16 19.27
C THR A 211 32.47 2.56 20.50
N LEU A 212 31.51 1.73 20.92
CA LEU A 212 30.76 1.98 22.15
C LEU A 212 31.69 2.01 23.38
N ARG A 213 32.68 1.11 23.45
CA ARG A 213 33.65 1.04 24.57
C ARG A 213 34.69 2.16 24.55
N SER A 214 35.07 2.63 23.37
CA SER A 214 36.09 3.69 23.20
C SER A 214 35.53 5.11 23.35
N LEU A 215 34.20 5.28 23.24
CA LEU A 215 33.57 6.59 23.35
C LEU A 215 33.43 7.07 24.80
N PRO A 216 33.83 8.32 25.12
CA PRO A 216 33.90 8.81 26.50
C PRO A 216 32.53 8.96 27.18
N ARG A 217 31.45 9.16 26.41
CA ARG A 217 30.07 9.17 26.94
C ARG A 217 29.31 7.88 26.66
N GLY A 218 29.92 6.86 26.05
CA GLY A 218 29.23 5.63 25.66
C GLY A 218 28.11 5.86 24.64
N LEU A 219 26.90 5.40 24.96
CA LEU A 219 25.76 5.29 24.04
C LEU A 219 25.25 6.65 23.50
N PRO A 220 25.10 7.73 24.29
CA PRO A 220 24.72 9.05 23.80
C PRO A 220 25.68 9.63 22.77
N ALA A 221 26.99 9.42 22.91
CA ALA A 221 27.96 9.90 21.92
C ALA A 221 27.88 9.11 20.61
N LEU A 222 27.51 7.83 20.68
CA LEU A 222 27.24 7.03 19.48
C LEU A 222 25.99 7.55 18.76
N TYR A 223 24.91 7.80 19.51
CA TYR A 223 23.69 8.41 18.95
C TYR A 223 23.94 9.78 18.33
N ASP A 224 24.73 10.65 18.97
CA ASP A 224 25.10 11.94 18.39
C ASP A 224 25.85 11.79 17.06
N LYS A 225 26.75 10.79 16.94
CA LYS A 225 27.45 10.50 15.68
C LYS A 225 26.48 10.07 14.58
N ILE A 226 25.51 9.22 14.90
CA ILE A 226 24.48 8.75 13.97
C ILE A 226 23.61 9.94 13.51
N LEU A 227 23.20 10.80 14.45
CA LEU A 227 22.43 12.01 14.13
C LEU A 227 23.25 13.02 13.31
N LEU A 228 24.56 13.13 13.57
CA LEU A 228 25.45 14.01 12.81
C LEU A 228 25.59 13.58 11.34
N PHE A 229 25.64 12.26 11.07
CA PHE A 229 25.59 11.75 9.69
C PHE A 229 24.26 12.13 9.03
N ALA A 230 23.14 11.94 9.73
CA ALA A 230 21.83 12.31 9.21
C ALA A 230 21.73 13.83 8.90
N ASP A 231 22.37 14.68 9.70
CA ASP A 231 22.30 16.13 9.54
C ASP A 231 23.29 16.70 8.53
N LYS A 232 24.46 16.09 8.36
CA LYS A 232 25.50 16.57 7.43
C LYS A 232 25.45 15.87 6.09
N ASP A 233 25.54 14.54 6.09
CA ASP A 233 25.74 13.75 4.86
C ASP A 233 24.42 13.57 4.10
N MET A 234 23.27 13.55 4.79
CA MET A 234 21.96 13.54 4.13
C MET A 234 21.41 14.94 3.84
N LYS A 235 22.13 16.02 4.17
CA LYS A 235 21.64 17.41 4.02
C LYS A 235 21.20 17.71 2.59
N VAL A 236 22.04 17.36 1.62
CA VAL A 236 21.78 17.60 0.18
C VAL A 236 20.52 16.86 -0.28
N LEU A 237 20.36 15.60 0.12
CA LEU A 237 19.16 14.81 -0.19
C LEU A 237 17.90 15.38 0.46
N ARG A 238 18.01 15.84 1.71
CA ARG A 238 16.90 16.44 2.45
C ARG A 238 16.46 17.77 1.83
N GLU A 239 17.40 18.57 1.33
CA GLU A 239 17.08 19.79 0.58
C GLU A 239 16.38 19.47 -0.74
N ILE A 240 16.86 18.49 -1.50
CA ILE A 240 16.26 18.10 -2.79
C ILE A 240 14.84 17.53 -2.60
N THR A 241 14.65 16.69 -1.59
CA THR A 241 13.33 16.08 -1.30
C THR A 241 12.31 17.08 -0.75
N LYS A 242 12.76 18.19 -0.16
CA LYS A 242 11.89 19.31 0.25
C LYS A 242 11.53 20.24 -0.91
N ASP A 243 12.36 20.31 -1.95
CA ASP A 243 12.15 21.17 -3.11
C ASP A 243 11.13 20.56 -4.08
N SER A 244 9.87 20.51 -3.64
CA SER A 244 8.72 20.03 -4.42
C SER A 244 8.40 20.94 -5.62
N GLU A 245 8.91 22.16 -5.65
CA GLU A 245 8.55 23.15 -6.68
C GLU A 245 9.23 22.86 -8.02
N ARG A 246 10.46 22.35 -8.01
CA ARG A 246 11.22 22.07 -9.25
C ARG A 246 10.76 20.82 -9.97
N PHE A 247 10.29 19.80 -9.23
CA PHE A 247 9.86 18.53 -9.81
C PHE A 247 8.70 17.92 -8.99
N PRO A 248 7.47 17.95 -9.53
CA PRO A 248 6.31 17.35 -8.88
C PRO A 248 6.54 15.85 -8.62
N GLY A 249 6.38 15.43 -7.36
CA GLY A 249 6.53 14.02 -6.96
C GLY A 249 7.89 13.63 -6.40
N ILE A 250 8.91 14.49 -6.42
CA ILE A 250 10.18 14.24 -5.70
C ILE A 250 9.98 14.15 -4.18
N GLY A 251 8.95 14.81 -3.65
CA GLY A 251 8.55 14.70 -2.24
C GLY A 251 8.06 13.30 -1.82
N ASN A 252 7.80 12.38 -2.78
CA ASN A 252 7.39 11.02 -2.47
C ASN A 252 8.55 10.12 -2.01
N PHE A 253 9.79 10.55 -2.21
CA PHE A 253 10.95 9.80 -1.71
C PHE A 253 11.11 10.00 -0.20
N ASN A 254 11.24 8.89 0.54
CA ASN A 254 11.51 8.93 1.97
C ASN A 254 12.82 8.21 2.31
N PHE A 255 13.94 8.79 1.84
CA PHE A 255 15.29 8.26 2.13
C PHE A 255 15.59 8.15 3.63
N PHE A 256 14.97 8.99 4.46
CA PHE A 256 15.20 8.95 5.91
C PHE A 256 14.60 7.69 6.54
N VAL A 257 13.34 7.38 6.23
CA VAL A 257 12.65 6.22 6.81
C VAL A 257 12.96 4.93 6.07
N ARG A 258 13.12 4.96 4.75
CA ARG A 258 13.25 3.75 3.91
C ARG A 258 14.69 3.36 3.57
N SER A 259 15.65 4.29 3.69
CA SER A 259 17.07 4.00 3.46
C SER A 259 17.90 4.09 4.72
N PHE A 260 17.75 5.17 5.50
CA PHE A 260 18.59 5.43 6.66
C PHE A 260 18.19 4.57 7.87
N TRP A 261 16.93 4.64 8.30
CA TRP A 261 16.47 3.92 9.48
C TRP A 261 16.66 2.38 9.43
N PRO A 262 16.38 1.68 8.31
CA PRO A 262 16.48 0.22 8.29
C PRO A 262 17.90 -0.27 8.55
N GLU A 263 18.91 0.46 8.07
CA GLU A 263 20.32 0.16 8.30
C GLU A 263 20.76 0.51 9.72
N VAL A 264 20.33 1.66 10.24
CA VAL A 264 20.65 2.06 11.62
C VAL A 264 20.00 1.10 12.62
N GLY A 265 18.70 0.86 12.50
CA GLY A 265 17.95 -0.03 13.39
C GLY A 265 18.51 -1.46 13.36
N ASN A 266 18.79 -2.01 12.17
CA ASN A 266 19.36 -3.36 12.05
C ASN A 266 20.77 -3.45 12.66
N ASN A 267 21.64 -2.46 12.41
CA ASN A 267 22.98 -2.44 13.01
C ASN A 267 22.94 -2.26 14.54
N LEU A 268 22.03 -1.43 15.07
CA LEU A 268 21.83 -1.28 16.52
C LEU A 268 21.27 -2.57 17.15
N GLU A 269 20.43 -3.32 16.43
CA GLU A 269 19.88 -4.58 16.91
C GLU A 269 20.95 -5.69 16.94
N VAL A 270 21.71 -5.85 15.86
CA VAL A 270 22.66 -6.95 15.68
C VAL A 270 23.97 -6.70 16.43
N ASN A 271 24.53 -5.49 16.34
CA ASN A 271 25.90 -5.23 16.80
C ASN A 271 25.97 -4.75 18.26
N LEU A 272 24.84 -4.37 18.87
CA LEU A 272 24.79 -3.81 20.22
C LEU A 272 23.90 -4.61 21.17
N MET A 273 23.85 -5.94 21.06
CA MET A 273 23.00 -6.77 21.95
C MET A 273 23.21 -6.48 23.46
N SER A 274 24.42 -6.09 23.85
CA SER A 274 24.77 -5.74 25.23
C SER A 274 24.03 -4.52 25.79
N ILE A 275 23.47 -3.63 24.97
CA ILE A 275 22.73 -2.45 25.46
C ILE A 275 21.37 -2.82 26.05
N TYR A 276 20.75 -3.91 25.58
CA TYR A 276 19.41 -4.34 25.96
C TYR A 276 19.37 -5.25 27.20
N ALA A 277 20.54 -5.56 27.78
CA ALA A 277 20.63 -6.46 28.92
C ALA A 277 19.96 -5.85 30.16
N ALA A 278 18.91 -6.51 30.66
CA ALA A 278 18.16 -6.06 31.84
C ALA A 278 18.80 -6.49 33.19
N GLY A 279 19.99 -7.11 33.18
CA GLY A 279 20.62 -7.68 34.37
C GLY A 279 20.98 -6.64 35.45
N ASP A 280 21.34 -5.42 35.03
CA ASP A 280 21.48 -4.27 35.90
C ASP A 280 20.37 -3.26 35.60
N PRO A 281 19.39 -3.06 36.50
CA PRO A 281 18.25 -2.19 36.23
C PRO A 281 18.64 -0.71 36.19
N ASP A 282 19.68 -0.26 36.90
CA ASP A 282 20.11 1.14 36.85
C ASP A 282 20.70 1.48 35.48
N THR A 283 21.62 0.65 34.99
CA THR A 283 22.19 0.78 33.63
C THR A 283 21.12 0.61 32.55
N PHE A 284 20.20 -0.35 32.70
CA PHE A 284 19.09 -0.54 31.75
C PHE A 284 18.21 0.72 31.65
N TYR A 285 17.83 1.30 32.81
CA TYR A 285 17.04 2.53 32.85
C TYR A 285 17.76 3.66 32.12
N GLN A 286 19.05 3.86 32.42
CA GLN A 286 19.83 4.94 31.82
C GLN A 286 19.87 4.79 30.30
N ARG A 287 20.28 3.62 29.80
CA ARG A 287 20.40 3.37 28.36
C ARG A 287 19.05 3.48 27.65
N TYR A 288 17.98 2.97 28.25
CA TYR A 288 16.63 3.10 27.68
C TYR A 288 16.21 4.57 27.56
N CYS A 289 16.45 5.39 28.58
CA CYS A 289 16.17 6.83 28.52
C CYS A 289 17.00 7.55 27.46
N GLU A 290 18.28 7.18 27.30
CA GLU A 290 19.14 7.71 26.25
C GLU A 290 18.64 7.32 24.86
N THR A 291 18.17 6.08 24.67
CA THR A 291 17.53 5.62 23.44
C THR A 291 16.23 6.36 23.15
N LEU A 292 15.38 6.62 24.15
CA LEU A 292 14.16 7.39 23.95
C LEU A 292 14.45 8.82 23.50
N ARG A 293 15.47 9.48 24.07
CA ARG A 293 15.92 10.81 23.60
C ARG A 293 16.43 10.76 22.17
N PHE A 294 17.20 9.73 21.82
CA PHE A 294 17.66 9.53 20.44
C PHE A 294 16.48 9.37 19.47
N VAL A 295 15.48 8.56 19.82
CA VAL A 295 14.27 8.37 19.01
C VAL A 295 13.49 9.68 18.86
N GLU A 296 13.35 10.47 19.93
CA GLU A 296 12.71 11.78 19.88
C GLU A 296 13.46 12.75 18.92
N GLU A 297 14.77 12.80 19.02
CA GLU A 297 15.63 13.60 18.13
C GLU A 297 15.59 13.12 16.68
N LEU A 298 15.49 11.81 16.47
CA LEU A 298 15.31 11.21 15.15
C LEU A 298 13.94 11.60 14.56
N GLY A 299 12.90 11.60 15.39
CA GLY A 299 11.56 12.04 15.01
C GLY A 299 11.52 13.50 14.56
N LYS A 300 12.22 14.41 15.25
CA LYS A 300 12.32 15.84 14.87
C LYS A 300 12.94 16.08 13.48
N ARG A 301 13.67 15.10 12.95
CA ARG A 301 14.35 15.18 11.64
C ARG A 301 13.50 14.66 10.48
N CYS A 302 12.35 14.06 10.77
CA CYS A 302 11.39 13.66 9.74
C CYS A 302 10.75 14.90 9.08
N ASN A 303 10.51 14.81 7.77
CA ASN A 303 10.07 15.96 6.98
C ASN A 303 8.59 16.34 7.20
N ASN A 304 7.75 15.39 7.58
CA ASN A 304 6.31 15.55 7.77
C ASN A 304 5.76 14.56 8.82
N CYS A 305 4.50 14.77 9.23
CA CYS A 305 3.80 13.86 10.14
C CYS A 305 3.64 12.45 9.54
N ASP A 306 3.49 12.34 8.22
CA ASP A 306 3.36 11.05 7.55
C ASP A 306 4.66 10.22 7.66
N ALA A 307 5.83 10.84 7.48
CA ALA A 307 7.11 10.16 7.67
C ALA A 307 7.34 9.77 9.14
N LEU A 308 6.84 10.54 10.09
CA LEU A 308 6.87 10.16 11.51
C LEU A 308 6.00 8.93 11.78
N ASN A 309 4.79 8.89 11.22
CA ASN A 309 3.91 7.73 11.34
C ASN A 309 4.53 6.51 10.67
N GLU A 310 5.07 6.68 9.45
CA GLU A 310 5.76 5.63 8.72
C GLU A 310 6.97 5.09 9.48
N LEU A 311 7.75 5.95 10.14
CA LEU A 311 8.86 5.54 11.00
C LEU A 311 8.38 4.70 12.18
N ASN A 312 7.34 5.16 12.89
CA ASN A 312 6.79 4.46 14.05
C ASN A 312 6.17 3.11 13.68
N GLU A 313 5.56 3.00 12.50
CA GLU A 313 4.98 1.77 11.95
C GLU A 313 6.03 0.87 11.27
N HIS A 314 7.25 1.36 11.06
CA HIS A 314 8.28 0.61 10.35
C HIS A 314 8.66 -0.67 11.12
N PRO A 315 8.72 -1.85 10.47
CA PRO A 315 9.03 -3.12 11.15
C PRO A 315 10.34 -3.11 11.95
N ASN A 316 11.40 -2.52 11.39
CA ASN A 316 12.68 -2.39 12.11
C ASN A 316 12.59 -1.47 13.34
N PHE A 317 11.69 -0.47 13.34
CA PHE A 317 11.48 0.40 14.50
C PHE A 317 10.80 -0.37 15.63
N ILE A 318 9.74 -1.09 15.30
CA ILE A 318 9.00 -1.94 16.24
C ILE A 318 9.95 -3.01 16.81
N SER A 319 10.68 -3.74 15.95
CA SER A 319 11.67 -4.75 16.38
C SER A 319 12.71 -4.16 17.34
N PHE A 320 13.26 -3.00 17.00
CA PHE A 320 14.26 -2.30 17.82
C PHE A 320 13.70 -1.94 19.20
N MET A 321 12.48 -1.40 19.28
CA MET A 321 11.84 -1.05 20.54
C MET A 321 11.44 -2.28 21.37
N ASP A 322 11.01 -3.37 20.71
CA ASP A 322 10.61 -4.62 21.37
C ASP A 322 11.79 -5.35 22.04
N LYS A 323 13.05 -5.08 21.65
CA LYS A 323 14.23 -5.62 22.35
C LYS A 323 14.34 -5.12 23.78
N TRP A 324 13.79 -3.95 24.09
CA TRP A 324 13.77 -3.43 25.45
C TRP A 324 12.71 -4.17 26.27
N ASN A 325 13.12 -5.23 26.96
CA ASN A 325 12.23 -6.05 27.77
C ASN A 325 11.79 -5.35 29.06
N LEU A 326 10.88 -4.37 28.93
CA LEU A 326 10.30 -3.63 30.04
C LEU A 326 9.59 -4.52 31.08
N PRO A 327 8.95 -5.66 30.71
CA PRO A 327 8.44 -6.61 31.70
C PRO A 327 9.52 -7.17 32.63
N VAL A 328 10.68 -7.59 32.10
CA VAL A 328 11.79 -8.13 32.92
C VAL A 328 12.39 -7.02 33.78
N TYR A 329 12.60 -5.83 33.22
CA TYR A 329 13.05 -4.67 33.98
C TYR A 329 12.13 -4.40 35.19
N PHE A 330 10.81 -4.33 34.95
CA PHE A 330 9.85 -4.11 36.01
C PHE A 330 9.88 -5.24 37.04
N GLN A 331 10.06 -6.49 36.63
CA GLN A 331 10.13 -7.62 37.55
C GLN A 331 11.32 -7.51 38.52
N ILE A 332 12.48 -7.08 38.04
CA ILE A 332 13.67 -6.87 38.87
C ILE A 332 13.42 -5.73 39.87
N ARG A 333 12.90 -4.58 39.39
CA ARG A 333 12.55 -3.43 40.25
C ARG A 333 11.46 -3.77 41.26
N PHE A 334 10.46 -4.55 40.86
CA PHE A 334 9.41 -5.05 41.75
C PHE A 334 10.01 -5.86 42.89
N GLN A 335 10.91 -6.82 42.60
CA GLN A 335 11.56 -7.63 43.61
C GLN A 335 12.45 -6.80 44.53
N GLU A 336 13.21 -5.84 43.99
CA GLU A 336 14.03 -4.91 44.77
C GLU A 336 13.18 -4.15 45.81
N ILE A 337 12.07 -3.54 45.38
CA ILE A 337 11.20 -2.71 46.22
C ILE A 337 10.44 -3.56 47.24
N VAL A 338 9.87 -4.69 46.82
CA VAL A 338 9.07 -5.57 47.70
C VAL A 338 9.93 -6.33 48.70
N LYS A 339 11.16 -6.74 48.33
CA LYS A 339 12.07 -7.42 49.25
C LYS A 339 12.41 -6.56 50.46
N SER A 340 12.68 -5.28 50.26
CA SER A 340 12.91 -4.32 51.36
C SER A 340 11.69 -4.24 52.29
N LEU A 341 10.49 -4.19 51.71
CA LEU A 341 9.23 -4.10 52.44
C LEU A 341 8.96 -5.36 53.30
N GLU A 342 9.08 -6.56 52.73
CA GLU A 342 8.79 -7.81 53.44
C GLU A 342 9.82 -8.12 54.53
N VAL A 343 11.09 -7.74 54.33
CA VAL A 343 12.12 -7.83 55.38
C VAL A 343 11.76 -6.93 56.55
N SER A 344 11.29 -5.70 56.28
CA SER A 344 10.85 -4.77 57.32
C SER A 344 9.64 -5.28 58.11
N PHE A 345 8.65 -5.88 57.43
CA PHE A 345 7.45 -6.41 58.07
C PHE A 345 7.69 -7.69 58.89
N SER A 346 8.76 -8.41 58.60
CA SER A 346 9.15 -9.63 59.32
C SER A 346 10.08 -9.34 60.51
N ASN A 347 10.65 -8.14 60.60
CA ASN A 347 11.61 -7.79 61.64
C ASN A 347 10.92 -7.50 62.98
N SER A 348 11.54 -7.93 64.08
CA SER A 348 11.06 -7.72 65.44
C SER A 348 11.49 -6.37 66.03
N GLU A 349 12.39 -5.65 65.35
CA GLU A 349 12.76 -4.27 65.70
C GLU A 349 11.83 -3.26 65.02
N TRP A 350 10.97 -2.63 65.82
CA TRP A 350 9.89 -1.80 65.28
C TRP A 350 10.26 -0.32 65.24
N GLU A 351 11.16 0.11 66.12
CA GLU A 351 11.51 1.53 66.29
C GLU A 351 12.36 2.02 65.12
N SER A 352 11.88 3.05 64.43
CA SER A 352 12.67 3.68 63.38
C SER A 352 13.81 4.51 63.98
N LYS A 353 14.97 4.43 63.33
CA LYS A 353 16.15 5.24 63.66
C LYS A 353 16.08 6.64 63.05
N SER A 354 15.13 6.90 62.15
CA SER A 354 14.91 8.23 61.60
C SER A 354 13.93 9.00 62.49
N GLY A 355 14.28 10.24 62.86
CA GLY A 355 13.42 11.07 63.70
C GLY A 355 12.06 11.42 63.09
N SER A 356 11.85 11.09 61.81
CA SER A 356 10.66 11.40 61.01
C SER A 356 9.53 10.37 61.18
N TRP A 357 9.86 9.14 61.56
CA TRP A 357 8.91 8.03 61.65
C TRP A 357 9.07 7.31 62.98
N LYS A 358 7.98 6.73 63.49
CA LYS A 358 8.03 5.91 64.71
C LYS A 358 8.28 4.43 64.42
N LEU A 359 7.79 3.94 63.28
CA LEU A 359 7.85 2.53 62.91
C LEU A 359 8.69 2.31 61.65
N VAL A 360 9.68 1.41 61.69
CA VAL A 360 10.52 1.02 60.53
C VAL A 360 9.64 0.54 59.38
N ALA A 361 8.58 -0.22 59.68
CA ALA A 361 7.62 -0.71 58.68
C ALA A 361 6.91 0.43 57.91
N THR A 362 6.58 1.51 58.61
CA THR A 362 5.88 2.66 58.02
C THR A 362 6.82 3.48 57.15
N GLU A 363 8.02 3.74 57.66
CA GLU A 363 9.10 4.38 56.90
C GLU A 363 9.46 3.60 55.64
N THR A 364 9.60 2.27 55.76
CA THR A 364 9.94 1.40 54.62
C THR A 364 8.81 1.35 53.60
N ALA A 365 7.55 1.29 54.04
CA ALA A 365 6.40 1.37 53.14
C ALA A 365 6.35 2.71 52.37
N TRP A 366 6.63 3.82 53.06
CA TRP A 366 6.68 5.14 52.44
C TRP A 366 7.83 5.27 51.44
N THR A 367 9.04 4.87 51.82
CA THR A 367 10.21 4.93 50.92
C THR A 367 10.04 4.03 49.71
N SER A 368 9.52 2.81 49.86
CA SER A 368 9.18 1.92 48.75
C SER A 368 8.11 2.50 47.82
N LEU A 369 7.11 3.20 48.36
CA LEU A 369 6.10 3.90 47.57
C LEU A 369 6.73 5.02 46.74
N MET A 370 7.56 5.87 47.36
CA MET A 370 8.25 6.97 46.68
C MET A 370 9.23 6.45 45.61
N ARG A 371 9.93 5.35 45.89
CA ARG A 371 10.87 4.70 44.96
C ARG A 371 10.20 4.26 43.65
N CYS A 372 8.91 3.91 43.66
CA CYS A 372 8.16 3.56 42.45
C CYS A 372 8.06 4.71 41.44
N TRP A 373 8.19 5.95 41.89
CA TRP A 373 8.00 7.17 41.09
C TRP A 373 9.28 8.00 40.98
N GLU A 374 10.40 7.46 41.47
CA GLU A 374 11.68 8.16 41.48
C GLU A 374 12.31 8.19 40.08
N SER A 375 12.96 9.31 39.75
CA SER A 375 13.84 9.41 38.59
C SER A 375 14.99 8.41 38.73
N GLY A 376 15.14 7.48 37.78
CA GLY A 376 16.07 6.35 37.89
C GLY A 376 15.36 4.98 37.94
N VAL A 377 14.07 4.98 38.29
CA VAL A 377 13.25 3.77 38.43
C VAL A 377 11.99 3.84 37.57
N PHE A 378 11.31 4.98 37.59
CA PHE A 378 10.04 5.12 36.89
C PHE A 378 10.22 5.24 35.36
N LEU A 379 9.51 4.38 34.62
CA LEU A 379 9.43 4.45 33.16
C LEU A 379 7.99 4.65 32.71
N THR A 380 7.73 5.71 31.95
CA THR A 380 6.40 6.07 31.43
C THR A 380 5.66 4.92 30.72
N PRO A 381 6.31 4.12 29.84
CA PRO A 381 5.60 3.05 29.12
C PRO A 381 5.03 1.94 30.03
N ILE A 382 5.58 1.78 31.23
CA ILE A 382 5.12 0.81 32.24
C ILE A 382 4.52 1.49 33.48
N ALA A 383 4.06 2.73 33.35
CA ALA A 383 3.44 3.49 34.44
C ALA A 383 2.27 2.73 35.10
N HIS A 384 1.47 2.01 34.31
CA HIS A 384 0.38 1.17 34.81
C HIS A 384 0.84 0.08 35.80
N LYS A 385 2.06 -0.46 35.62
CA LYS A 385 2.64 -1.47 36.51
C LYS A 385 3.13 -0.86 37.82
N PHE A 386 3.79 0.30 37.76
CA PHE A 386 4.21 1.05 38.95
C PHE A 386 3.03 1.59 39.76
N TRP A 387 1.95 2.01 39.08
CA TRP A 387 0.69 2.35 39.72
C TRP A 387 0.10 1.17 40.49
N LYS A 388 0.02 0.00 39.84
CA LYS A 388 -0.44 -1.23 40.51
C LYS A 388 0.42 -1.58 41.72
N LEU A 389 1.74 -1.50 41.60
CA LEU A 389 2.66 -1.75 42.71
C LEU A 389 2.42 -0.78 43.88
N SER A 390 2.19 0.50 43.59
CA SER A 390 1.88 1.51 44.61
C SER A 390 0.65 1.12 45.43
N LEU A 391 -0.42 0.67 44.78
CA LEU A 391 -1.63 0.18 45.45
C LEU A 391 -1.38 -1.11 46.24
N GLN A 392 -0.54 -2.01 45.71
CA GLN A 392 -0.17 -3.25 46.40
C GLN A 392 0.64 -2.98 47.67
N ILE A 393 1.56 -2.02 47.66
CA ILE A 393 2.33 -1.60 48.85
C ILE A 393 1.38 -1.09 49.93
N ILE A 394 0.46 -0.20 49.57
CA ILE A 394 -0.52 0.35 50.51
C ILE A 394 -1.41 -0.76 51.08
N SER A 395 -1.97 -1.60 50.21
CA SER A 395 -2.83 -2.73 50.64
C SER A 395 -2.10 -3.71 51.55
N ARG A 396 -0.83 -4.02 51.25
CA ARG A 396 0.00 -4.93 52.04
C ARG A 396 0.31 -4.34 53.41
N TYR A 397 0.66 -3.05 53.47
CA TYR A 397 0.90 -2.33 54.72
C TYR A 397 -0.36 -2.28 55.60
N CYS A 398 -1.53 -1.96 55.05
CA CYS A 398 -2.80 -2.00 55.80
C CYS A 398 -3.10 -3.40 56.37
N THR A 399 -2.83 -4.45 55.58
CA THR A 399 -3.01 -5.84 56.03
C THR A 399 -2.05 -6.18 57.17
N TRP A 400 -0.79 -5.75 57.07
CA TRP A 400 0.21 -5.95 58.11
C TRP A 400 -0.18 -5.23 59.41
N ILE A 401 -0.64 -3.98 59.35
CA ILE A 401 -1.15 -3.25 60.53
C ILE A 401 -2.30 -4.03 61.18
N GLY A 402 -3.26 -4.51 60.41
CA GLY A 402 -4.38 -5.31 60.93
C GLY A 402 -3.91 -6.59 61.64
N GLN A 403 -2.93 -7.29 61.07
CA GLN A 403 -2.33 -8.48 61.68
C GLN A 403 -1.60 -8.16 62.99
N VAL A 404 -0.88 -7.04 63.02
CA VAL A 404 -0.16 -6.55 64.19
C VAL A 404 -1.13 -6.15 65.30
N LEU A 405 -2.14 -5.33 64.99
CA LEU A 405 -3.14 -4.90 65.97
C LEU A 405 -3.88 -6.08 66.58
N ASN A 406 -4.27 -7.07 65.77
CA ASN A 406 -4.89 -8.28 66.28
C ASN A 406 -3.95 -9.03 67.25
N LYS A 407 -2.65 -9.14 66.96
CA LYS A 407 -1.70 -9.78 67.88
C LYS A 407 -1.54 -9.01 69.20
N VAL A 408 -1.60 -7.68 69.15
CA VAL A 408 -1.47 -6.82 70.35
C VAL A 408 -2.74 -6.82 71.21
N VAL A 409 -3.92 -6.99 70.63
CA VAL A 409 -5.19 -7.05 71.37
C VAL A 409 -5.39 -8.38 72.13
N PHE A 410 -4.65 -9.44 71.76
CA PHE A 410 -4.68 -10.75 72.43
C PHE A 410 -3.55 -10.97 73.45
N ILE A 411 -2.71 -9.95 73.70
CA ILE A 411 -1.72 -9.89 74.81
C ILE A 411 -2.24 -8.87 75.80
#